data_AF-A0A1H7F4G7-F1
#
_entry.id   AF-A0A1H7F4G7-F1
#
_cell.length_a   1.000
_cell.length_b   1.000
_cell.length_c   1.000
_cell.angle_alpha   90.00
_cell.angle_beta   90.00
_cell.angle_gamma   90.00
#
_symmetry.space_group_name_H-M   'P 1'
#
loop_
_entity.id
_entity.type
_entity.pdbx_description
1 polymer ?
#
loop_
_entity_poly.entity_id
_entity_poly.type
_entity_poly.pdbx_seq_one_letter_code
_entity_poly.pdbx_strand_id
1 'polypeptide(L)'
;MQNMYTFDFGTEAPSHEHIKITAETLYTSELGYGFHSLSNVSAVNRAGEKALTGDFIIPLNAAYQVDVADGLYTLHLLMGDAWFDAETSIRGTEGQMRPEKYNTIFP
;
A
#
# COMPACT_ATOMS: atom_id res chain seq x y z
N MET A 1 -12.09 -11.79 -17.25
CA MET A 1 -12.31 -10.66 -16.31
C MET A 1 -10.97 -10.36 -15.68
N GLN A 2 -10.55 -9.09 -15.61
CA GLN A 2 -9.36 -8.72 -14.85
C GLN A 2 -9.77 -8.68 -13.36
N ASN A 3 -9.06 -9.41 -12.51
CA ASN A 3 -9.24 -9.27 -11.07
C ASN A 3 -8.59 -7.95 -10.65
N MET A 4 -9.39 -7.03 -10.11
CA MET A 4 -8.91 -5.75 -9.61
C MET A 4 -8.81 -5.85 -8.08
N TYR A 5 -7.64 -5.53 -7.55
CA TYR A 5 -7.38 -5.48 -6.12
C TYR A 5 -7.04 -4.04 -5.75
N THR A 6 -7.86 -3.42 -4.90
CA THR A 6 -7.78 -2.01 -4.52
C THR A 6 -7.70 -1.90 -3.01
N PHE A 7 -6.67 -1.21 -2.52
CA PHE A 7 -6.35 -1.12 -1.09
C PHE A 7 -6.18 0.33 -0.69
N ASP A 8 -6.77 0.71 0.45
CA ASP A 8 -6.65 2.02 1.08
C ASP A 8 -5.92 1.85 2.42
N PHE A 9 -4.70 2.37 2.49
CA PHE A 9 -3.85 2.28 3.68
C PHE A 9 -4.07 3.53 4.52
N GLY A 10 -4.35 3.38 5.82
CA GLY A 10 -4.40 4.54 6.74
C GLY A 10 -5.29 4.34 7.96
N THR A 11 -5.72 5.43 8.58
CA THR A 11 -6.53 5.44 9.81
C THR A 11 -8.01 5.67 9.58
N GLU A 12 -8.38 6.36 8.50
CA GLU A 12 -9.77 6.76 8.23
C GLU A 12 -10.55 5.65 7.50
N ALA A 13 -11.86 5.85 7.34
CA ALA A 13 -12.67 4.95 6.54
C ALA A 13 -12.12 4.85 5.11
N PRO A 14 -12.14 3.65 4.49
CA PRO A 14 -11.61 3.48 3.15
C PRO A 14 -12.43 4.28 2.12
N SER A 15 -11.75 4.75 1.08
CA SER A 15 -12.41 5.23 -0.12
C SER A 15 -13.26 4.13 -0.76
N HIS A 16 -14.25 4.52 -1.56
CA HIS A 16 -15.18 3.60 -2.22
C HIS A 16 -14.44 2.54 -3.04
N GLU A 17 -14.91 1.29 -2.99
CA GLU A 17 -14.31 0.10 -3.64
C GLU A 17 -12.89 -0.28 -3.15
N HIS A 18 -12.37 0.31 -2.08
CA HIS A 18 -11.07 -0.07 -1.51
C HIS A 18 -11.23 -0.92 -0.25
N ILE A 19 -10.39 -1.93 -0.14
CA ILE A 19 -10.22 -2.71 1.10
C ILE A 19 -9.35 -1.88 2.05
N LYS A 20 -9.84 -1.62 3.27
CA LYS A 20 -9.05 -0.90 4.26
C LYS A 20 -7.90 -1.76 4.77
N ILE A 21 -6.72 -1.16 4.80
CA ILE A 21 -5.52 -1.69 5.44
C ILE A 21 -5.13 -0.73 6.57
N THR A 22 -5.07 -1.27 7.79
CA THR A 22 -4.63 -0.56 9.01
C THR A 22 -3.25 -1.04 9.45
N ALA A 23 -2.64 -0.33 10.40
CA ALA A 23 -1.36 -0.74 10.98
C ALA A 23 -1.46 -2.06 11.78
N GLU A 24 -2.67 -2.57 12.03
CA GLU A 24 -2.91 -3.88 12.64
C GLU A 24 -3.27 -4.98 11.64
N THR A 25 -3.29 -4.70 10.33
CA THR A 25 -3.68 -5.69 9.32
C THR A 25 -2.56 -6.69 9.08
N LEU A 26 -2.50 -7.71 9.94
CA LEU A 26 -1.56 -8.82 9.85
C LEU A 26 -1.98 -9.78 8.72
N TYR A 27 -1.00 -10.20 7.93
CA TYR A 27 -1.20 -11.24 6.93
C TYR A 27 -1.57 -12.56 7.59
N THR A 28 -2.61 -13.20 7.06
CA THR A 28 -2.88 -14.63 7.26
C THR A 28 -3.23 -15.26 5.92
N SER A 29 -3.02 -16.57 5.78
CA SER A 29 -3.38 -17.31 4.55
C SER A 29 -4.87 -17.27 4.24
N GLU A 30 -5.71 -17.14 5.28
CA GLU A 30 -7.16 -17.07 5.13
C GLU A 30 -7.61 -15.69 4.62
N LEU A 31 -6.88 -14.64 4.99
CA LEU A 31 -7.13 -13.28 4.53
C LEU A 31 -6.53 -13.03 3.14
N GLY A 32 -5.38 -13.64 2.84
CA GLY A 32 -4.67 -13.51 1.57
C GLY A 32 -4.02 -12.12 1.37
N TYR A 33 -3.99 -11.27 2.39
CA TYR A 33 -3.27 -9.99 2.35
C TYR A 33 -2.93 -9.49 3.75
N GLY A 34 -1.92 -8.63 3.86
CA GLY A 34 -1.53 -7.97 5.11
C GLY A 34 -0.02 -7.83 5.30
N PHE A 35 0.38 -7.28 6.45
CA PHE A 35 1.78 -7.17 6.84
C PHE A 35 2.29 -8.47 7.48
N HIS A 36 3.54 -8.86 7.20
CA HIS A 36 4.15 -10.03 7.85
C HIS A 36 4.58 -9.77 9.31
N SER A 37 4.72 -8.51 9.68
CA SER A 37 5.05 -8.09 11.04
C SER A 37 4.42 -6.71 11.29
N LEU A 38 3.89 -6.53 12.49
CA LEU A 38 3.30 -5.26 12.94
C LEU A 38 4.26 -4.44 13.81
N SER A 39 5.46 -4.96 14.11
CA SER A 39 6.35 -4.37 15.13
C SER A 39 6.85 -2.96 14.80
N ASN A 40 6.85 -2.59 13.51
CA ASN A 40 7.33 -1.31 13.02
C ASN A 40 6.39 -0.74 11.92
N VAL A 41 5.09 -0.97 12.08
CA VAL A 41 4.06 -0.45 11.20
C VAL A 41 3.32 0.66 11.95
N SER A 42 3.38 1.89 11.46
CA SER A 42 2.65 3.01 12.04
C SER A 42 1.70 3.63 11.03
N ALA A 43 0.62 4.23 11.52
CA ALA A 43 -0.32 4.97 10.69
C ALA A 43 -0.21 6.47 10.97
N VAL A 44 -0.32 7.28 9.93
CA VAL A 44 -0.27 8.73 9.99
C VAL A 44 -1.54 9.29 9.37
N ASN A 45 -2.09 10.34 9.97
CA ASN A 45 -3.15 11.16 9.39
C ASN A 45 -2.69 12.62 9.37
N ARG A 46 -2.65 13.20 8.18
CA ARG A 46 -2.44 14.61 7.87
C ARG A 46 -3.81 15.26 7.72
N ALA A 47 -4.41 15.63 8.86
CA ALA A 47 -5.74 16.21 8.89
C ALA A 47 -5.87 17.42 7.94
N GLY A 48 -6.93 17.45 7.13
CA GLY A 48 -7.19 18.49 6.13
C GLY A 48 -6.74 18.15 4.70
N GLU A 49 -5.97 17.08 4.52
CA GLU A 49 -5.63 16.54 3.20
C GLU A 49 -6.77 15.68 2.62
N LYS A 50 -6.69 15.38 1.33
CA LYS A 50 -7.72 14.62 0.59
C LYS A 50 -7.71 13.13 0.96
N ALA A 51 -8.83 12.45 0.72
CA ALA A 51 -8.91 10.98 0.78
C ALA A 51 -7.81 10.33 -0.09
N LEU A 52 -7.27 9.18 0.36
CA LEU A 52 -6.14 8.44 -0.21
C LEU A 52 -4.75 9.10 -0.10
N THR A 53 -4.66 10.41 0.18
CA THR A 53 -3.37 11.11 0.36
C THR A 53 -3.17 11.64 1.78
N GLY A 54 -4.25 11.77 2.54
CA GLY A 54 -4.24 12.36 3.87
C GLY A 54 -3.92 11.38 4.98
N ASP A 55 -4.31 10.12 4.85
CA ASP A 55 -3.93 9.06 5.76
C ASP A 55 -3.19 7.94 5.03
N PHE A 56 -2.16 7.40 5.68
CA PHE A 56 -1.29 6.37 5.11
C PHE A 56 -0.57 5.58 6.20
N ILE A 57 0.05 4.47 5.80
CA ILE A 57 0.86 3.62 6.67
C ILE A 57 2.33 3.77 6.32
N ILE A 58 3.18 3.80 7.35
CA ILE A 58 4.63 3.75 7.25
C ILE A 58 5.11 2.38 7.74
N PRO A 59 5.43 1.45 6.83
CA PRO A 59 5.99 0.14 7.19
C PRO A 59 7.52 0.18 7.22
N LEU A 60 8.11 0.45 8.39
CA LEU A 60 9.57 0.48 8.52
C LEU A 60 10.12 -0.95 8.69
N ASN A 61 10.88 -1.45 7.71
CA ASN A 61 11.37 -2.84 7.70
C ASN A 61 10.24 -3.89 7.80
N ALA A 62 9.04 -3.54 7.37
CA ALA A 62 7.90 -4.44 7.26
C ALA A 62 7.51 -4.58 5.79
N ALA A 63 6.98 -5.75 5.43
CA ALA A 63 6.52 -6.05 4.07
C ALA A 63 5.02 -6.32 4.10
N TYR A 64 4.30 -5.72 3.15
CA TYR A 64 2.91 -6.03 2.85
C TYR A 64 2.85 -7.03 1.70
N GLN A 65 2.04 -8.08 1.87
CA GLN A 65 1.80 -9.11 0.86
C GLN A 65 0.32 -9.10 0.45
N VAL A 66 0.07 -9.42 -0.81
CA VAL A 66 -1.24 -9.77 -1.34
C VAL A 66 -1.08 -11.02 -2.21
N ASP A 67 -1.92 -12.01 -1.94
CA ASP A 67 -2.00 -13.24 -2.71
C ASP A 67 -2.89 -12.98 -3.92
N VAL A 68 -2.31 -13.15 -5.11
CA VAL A 68 -3.01 -13.02 -6.39
C VAL A 68 -2.82 -14.30 -7.20
N ALA A 69 -3.76 -14.60 -8.10
CA ALA A 69 -3.58 -15.70 -9.03
C ALA A 69 -2.40 -15.45 -9.97
N ASP A 70 -1.80 -16.50 -10.52
CA ASP A 70 -0.73 -16.36 -11.49
C ASP A 70 -1.21 -15.54 -12.71
N GLY A 71 -0.47 -14.48 -13.04
CA GLY A 71 -0.85 -13.59 -14.12
C GLY A 71 0.06 -12.39 -14.30
N LEU A 72 -0.25 -11.59 -15.31
CA LEU A 72 0.37 -10.29 -15.53
C LEU A 72 -0.50 -9.21 -14.91
N TYR A 73 0.08 -8.40 -14.03
CA TYR A 73 -0.62 -7.34 -13.32
C TYR A 73 0.02 -5.99 -13.61
N THR A 74 -0.83 -4.96 -13.69
CA THR A 74 -0.40 -3.57 -13.62
C THR A 74 -0.55 -3.10 -12.18
N LEU A 75 0.54 -2.59 -11.62
CA LEU A 75 0.55 -2.08 -10.25
C LEU A 75 0.46 -0.55 -10.27
N HIS A 76 -0.57 -0.01 -9.64
CA HIS A 76 -0.71 1.42 -9.40
C HIS A 76 -0.43 1.68 -7.92
N LEU A 77 0.53 2.55 -7.63
CA LEU A 77 0.95 2.86 -6.27
C LEU A 77 0.83 4.36 -6.02
N LEU A 78 0.15 4.69 -4.95
CA LEU A 78 0.17 6.02 -4.34
C LEU A 78 0.96 5.88 -3.04
N MET A 79 2.15 6.47 -3.01
CA MET A 79 3.09 6.34 -1.91
C MET A 79 3.78 7.66 -1.65
N GLY A 80 4.25 7.83 -0.41
CA GLY A 80 4.94 9.01 0.06
C GLY A 80 4.13 9.80 1.08
N ASP A 81 4.74 10.87 1.57
CA ASP A 81 4.13 11.84 2.46
C ASP A 81 4.29 13.21 1.79
N ALA A 82 3.20 13.97 1.67
CA ALA A 82 3.28 15.31 1.07
C ALA A 82 4.06 16.29 1.97
N TRP A 83 4.19 15.99 3.27
CA TRP A 83 4.83 16.87 4.24
C TRP A 83 6.31 16.56 4.46
N PHE A 84 6.78 15.35 4.13
CA PHE A 84 8.15 14.90 4.40
C PHE A 84 8.67 13.99 3.30
N ASP A 85 9.98 14.03 3.08
CA ASP A 85 10.64 13.10 2.15
C ASP A 85 10.42 11.65 2.60
N ALA A 86 10.03 10.81 1.65
CA ALA A 86 9.82 9.39 1.84
C ALA A 86 10.58 8.60 0.78
N GLU A 87 11.32 7.59 1.22
CA GLU A 87 11.91 6.60 0.33
C GLU A 87 11.18 5.27 0.50
N THR A 88 10.59 4.78 -0.60
CA THR A 88 9.89 3.50 -0.61
C THR A 88 10.42 2.66 -1.76
N SER A 89 10.84 1.44 -1.46
CA SER A 89 11.31 0.48 -2.45
C SER A 89 10.24 -0.57 -2.72
N ILE A 90 10.07 -0.94 -3.98
CA ILE A 90 9.17 -2.01 -4.39
C ILE A 90 10.03 -3.19 -4.80
N ARG A 91 9.73 -4.38 -4.25
CA ARG A 91 10.34 -5.64 -4.67
C ARG A 91 9.25 -6.57 -5.16
N GLY A 92 9.50 -7.26 -6.25
CA GLY A 92 8.74 -8.46 -6.61
C GLY A 92 9.68 -9.63 -6.82
N THR A 93 9.11 -10.80 -7.05
CA THR A 93 9.84 -12.02 -7.40
C THR A 93 10.70 -11.79 -8.66
N GLU A 94 11.93 -12.33 -8.65
CA GLU A 94 12.86 -12.18 -9.77
C GLU A 94 12.20 -12.57 -11.11
N GLY A 95 12.32 -11.69 -12.12
CA GLY A 95 11.84 -11.92 -13.48
C GLY A 95 10.40 -11.46 -13.79
N GLN A 96 9.60 -11.03 -12.80
CA GLN A 96 8.19 -10.66 -13.02
C GLN A 96 7.87 -9.16 -12.97
N MET A 97 8.79 -8.33 -12.45
CA MET A 97 8.55 -6.89 -12.30
C MET A 97 9.22 -6.11 -13.43
N ARG A 98 8.42 -5.40 -14.22
CA ARG A 98 8.90 -4.34 -15.11
C ARG A 98 8.55 -2.99 -14.47
N PRO A 99 9.44 -2.40 -13.66
CA PRO A 99 9.12 -1.17 -12.95
C PRO A 99 8.95 -0.03 -13.95
N GLU A 100 7.76 0.52 -14.04
CA GLU A 100 7.54 1.84 -14.61
C GLU A 100 7.70 2.84 -13.46
N LYS A 101 8.71 3.70 -13.54
CA LYS A 101 8.98 4.73 -12.54
C LYS A 101 7.87 5.79 -12.63
N TYR A 102 6.98 5.84 -11.66
CA TYR A 102 6.06 6.95 -11.48
C TYR A 102 6.65 7.87 -10.40
N ASN A 103 7.22 9.00 -10.82
CA ASN A 103 7.57 10.08 -9.89
C ASN A 103 6.28 10.80 -9.51
N THR A 104 5.85 10.73 -8.26
CA THR A 104 4.81 11.63 -7.74
C THR A 104 5.45 12.99 -7.53
N ILE A 105 5.23 13.91 -8.47
CA ILE A 105 5.46 15.35 -8.25
C ILE A 105 4.20 15.83 -7.54
N PHE A 106 4.31 16.13 -6.24
CA PHE A 106 3.27 16.91 -5.58
C PHE A 106 3.28 18.31 -6.21
N PRO A 107 2.10 18.86 -6.62
CA PRO A 107 2.00 20.26 -7.03
C PRO A 107 2.25 21.22 -5.86
#